data_AF-A0A2M7EGH9-F1
#
_entry.id   AF-A0A2M7EGH9-F1
#
_cell.length_a   1.000
_cell.length_b   1.000
_cell.length_c   1.000
_cell.angle_alpha   90.00
_cell.angle_beta   90.00
_cell.angle_gamma   90.00
#
_symmetry.space_group_name_H-M   'P 1'
#
loop_
_entity.id
_entity.type
_entity.pdbx_description
1 polymer ?
#
loop_
_entity_poly.entity_id
_entity_poly.type
_entity_poly.pdbx_seq_one_letter_code
_entity_poly.pdbx_strand_id
1 'polypeptide(L)' 'MQKLLDTFKALSDETRLRILKLLEHGELCVCDVVAALDMIQPKVSFHLAV' A
#
# COMPACT_ATOMS: atom_id res chain seq x y z
N MET A 1 -7.53 -17.08 14.44
CA MET A 1 -8.42 -16.31 13.52
C MET A 1 -7.97 -14.87 13.34
N GLN A 2 -7.65 -14.14 14.41
CA GLN A 2 -7.40 -12.68 14.36
C GLN A 2 -6.39 -12.24 13.29
N LYS A 3 -5.19 -12.83 13.24
CA LYS A 3 -4.16 -12.51 12.24
C LYS A 3 -4.66 -12.61 10.79
N LEU A 4 -5.46 -13.63 10.50
CA LEU A 4 -6.02 -13.85 9.17
C LEU A 4 -7.02 -12.74 8.81
N LEU A 5 -7.86 -12.34 9.77
CA LEU A 5 -8.79 -11.22 9.61
C LEU A 5 -8.05 -9.89 9.38
N ASP A 6 -6.96 -9.65 10.13
CA ASP A 6 -6.16 -8.43 9.98
C ASP A 6 -5.48 -8.37 8.61
N THR A 7 -4.93 -9.51 8.14
CA THR A 7 -4.36 -9.61 6.79
C THR A 7 -5.41 -9.34 5.71
N PHE A 8 -6.57 -9.99 5.76
CA PHE A 8 -7.61 -9.76 4.74
C PHE A 8 -8.21 -8.35 4.81
N LYS A 9 -8.29 -7.74 5.98
CA LYS A 9 -8.68 -6.33 6.14
C LYS A 9 -7.64 -5.37 5.56
N ALA A 10 -6.35 -5.70 5.65
CA ALA A 10 -5.31 -4.97 4.94
C ALA A 10 -5.50 -5.12 3.41
N LEU A 11 -5.70 -6.34 2.93
CA LEU A 11 -5.86 -6.64 1.50
C LEU A 11 -7.17 -6.14 0.90
N SER A 12 -8.18 -5.76 1.69
CA SER A 12 -9.45 -5.23 1.17
C SER A 12 -9.41 -3.74 0.81
N ASP A 13 -8.29 -3.04 1.03
CA ASP A 13 -8.13 -1.63 0.69
C ASP A 13 -7.54 -1.47 -0.71
N GLU A 14 -8.25 -0.75 -1.57
CA GLU A 14 -7.87 -0.55 -2.97
C GLU A 14 -6.50 0.11 -3.12
N THR A 15 -6.16 1.09 -2.27
CA THR A 15 -4.86 1.77 -2.34
C THR A 15 -3.74 0.79 -2.02
N ARG A 16 -3.90 -0.05 -0.99
CA ARG A 16 -2.91 -1.09 -0.67
C ARG A 16 -2.76 -2.13 -1.79
N LEU A 17 -3.84 -2.52 -2.45
CA LEU A 17 -3.75 -3.39 -3.62
C LEU A 17 -2.98 -2.76 -4.78
N ARG A 18 -3.19 -1.45 -5.04
CA ARG A 18 -2.42 -0.70 -6.04
C ARG A 18 -0.93 -0.62 -5.67
N ILE A 19 -0.61 -0.39 -4.39
CA ILE A 19 0.78 -0.40 -3.89
C ILE A 19 1.42 -1.78 -4.11
N LEU A 20 0.73 -2.87 -3.74
CA LEU A 20 1.23 -4.23 -3.97
C LEU A 20 1.47 -4.51 -5.46
N LYS A 21 0.60 -4.01 -6.34
CA LYS A 21 0.77 -4.13 -7.79
C LYS A 21 2.02 -3.40 -8.29
N LEU A 22 2.33 -2.22 -7.75
CA LEU A 22 3.55 -1.49 -8.09
C LEU A 22 4.82 -2.24 -7.63
N LEU A 23 4.78 -2.82 -6.43
CA LEU A 23 5.90 -3.57 -5.85
C LEU A 23 6.17 -4.92 -6.53
N GLU A 24 5.26 -5.41 -7.37
CA GLU A 24 5.51 -6.58 -8.23
C GLU A 24 6.69 -6.35 -9.18
N HIS A 25 6.98 -5.08 -9.51
CA HIS A 25 8.09 -4.69 -10.37
C HIS A 25 9.41 -4.45 -9.61
N GLY A 26 9.42 -4.64 -8.29
CA GLY A 26 10.59 -4.47 -7.43
C GLY A 26 10.37 -3.47 -6.30
N GLU A 27 11.42 -3.21 -5.55
CA GLU A 27 11.42 -2.23 -4.46
C GLU A 27 11.26 -0.81 -5.01
N LEU A 28 10.46 0.02 -4.33
CA LEU A 28 10.19 1.40 -4.70
C LEU A 28 10.39 2.34 -3.52
N CYS A 29 10.87 3.55 -3.79
CA CYS A 29 10.82 4.62 -2.81
C CYS A 29 9.36 5.02 -2.56
N VAL A 30 9.06 5.48 -1.34
CA VAL A 30 7.74 6.08 -1.04
C VAL A 30 7.40 7.24 -1.99
N CYS A 31 8.42 7.96 -2.46
CA CYS A 31 8.31 9.02 -3.45
C CYS A 31 7.82 8.53 -4.82
N ASP A 32 8.29 7.35 -5.27
CA ASP A 32 7.83 6.73 -6.51
C ASP A 32 6.37 6.30 -6.39
N VAL A 33 5.98 5.74 -5.24
CA VAL A 33 4.59 5.34 -4.96
C VAL A 33 3.66 6.55 -4.94
N VAL A 34 4.08 7.65 -4.31
CA VAL A 34 3.37 8.93 -4.32
C VAL A 34 3.14 9.44 -5.73
N ALA A 35 4.17 9.43 -6.56
CA ALA A 35 4.09 9.87 -7.95
C ALA A 35 3.18 8.93 -8.79
N ALA A 36 3.31 7.62 -8.62
CA ALA A 36 2.54 6.63 -9.39
C ALA A 36 1.04 6.60 -9.03
N LEU A 37 0.70 6.92 -7.78
CA LEU A 37 -0.69 6.90 -7.32
C LEU A 37 -1.38 8.27 -7.38
N ASP A 38 -0.64 9.34 -7.65
CA ASP A 38 -1.08 10.74 -7.59
C ASP A 38 -1.71 11.08 -6.22
N MET A 39 -0.95 10.80 -5.15
CA MET A 39 -1.40 10.93 -3.76
C MET A 39 -0.35 11.63 -2.90
N ILE A 40 -0.78 12.42 -1.92
CA ILE A 40 0.17 13.02 -0.96
C ILE A 40 0.85 11.96 -0.09
N GLN A 41 2.12 12.21 0.24
CA GLN A 41 2.95 11.30 1.03
C GLN A 41 2.32 10.84 2.36
N PRO A 42 1.72 11.71 3.20
CA PRO A 42 1.13 11.26 4.47
C PRO A 42 0.06 10.19 4.29
N LYS A 43 -0.71 10.25 3.19
CA LYS A 43 -1.74 9.26 2.88
C LYS A 43 -1.11 7.93 2.47
N VAL A 44 -0.11 7.96 1.59
CA VAL A 44 0.63 6.75 1.19
C VAL A 44 1.33 6.11 2.41
N SER A 45 2.01 6.89 3.24
CA SER A 45 2.67 6.41 4.46
C SER A 45 1.68 5.77 5.45
N PHE A 46 0.47 6.32 5.58
CA PHE A 46 -0.59 5.69 6.40
C PHE A 46 -0.96 4.29 5.89
N HIS A 47 -1.08 4.10 4.58
CA HIS A 47 -1.38 2.79 4.00
C HIS A 47 -0.23 1.78 4.14
N LEU A 48 1.03 2.25 4.23
CA LEU A 48 2.22 1.41 4.43
C LEU A 48 2.48 1.01 5.89
N ALA A 49 1.89 1.71 6.87
CA ALA A 49 2.13 1.49 8.29
C ALA A 49 1.28 0.36 8.92
N VAL A 50 0.76 -0.55 8.10
CA VAL A 50 -0.17 -1.64 8.48
C VAL A 50 0.56 -2.85 9.07
#